data_AF-A0A5E4XX98-F1
#
_entry.id   AF-A0A5E4XX98-F1
#
_cell.length_a   1.000
_cell.length_b   1.000
_cell.length_c   1.000
_cell.angle_alpha   90.00
_cell.angle_beta   90.00
_cell.angle_gamma   90.00
#
_symmetry.space_group_name_H-M   'P 1'
#
loop_
_entity.id
_entity.type
_entity.pdbx_description
1 polymer ?
#
loop_
_entity_poly.entity_id
_entity_poly.type
_entity_poly.pdbx_seq_one_letter_code
_entity_poly.pdbx_strand_id
1 'polypeptide(L)' 'MRYHRTADNEGYFYTLPGGNGSIEIISYDKLLRDAKRRNRVLFDKLGLHKH' A
#
# COMPACT_ATOMS: atom_id res chain seq x y z
N MET A 1 -9.65 14.61 13.62
CA MET A 1 -8.89 13.88 12.58
C MET A 1 -9.89 13.24 11.63
N ARG A 2 -9.89 13.59 10.34
CA ARG A 2 -10.79 12.99 9.35
C ARG A 2 -10.01 11.95 8.55
N TYR A 3 -10.28 10.68 8.80
CA TYR A 3 -9.73 9.59 7.99
C TYR A 3 -10.49 9.48 6.67
N HIS A 4 -9.77 9.30 5.58
CA HIS A 4 -10.31 9.05 4.25
C HIS A 4 -10.14 7.58 3.92
N ARG A 5 -11.20 6.94 3.42
CA ARG A 5 -11.12 5.56 2.97
C ARG A 5 -10.23 5.48 1.72
N THR A 6 -9.39 4.45 1.62
CA THR A 6 -8.61 4.18 0.41
C THR A 6 -9.53 3.86 -0.77
N ALA A 7 -9.06 4.07 -2.01
CA ALA A 7 -9.87 3.90 -3.22
C ALA A 7 -10.39 2.45 -3.41
N ASP A 8 -9.66 1.47 -2.90
CA ASP A 8 -10.03 0.05 -2.90
C ASP A 8 -10.96 -0.34 -1.73
N ASN A 9 -11.29 0.61 -0.84
CA ASN A 9 -12.08 0.43 0.37
C ASN A 9 -11.46 -0.47 1.46
N GLU A 10 -10.20 -0.87 1.31
CA GLU A 10 -9.54 -1.83 2.21
C GLU A 10 -8.64 -1.18 3.29
N GLY A 11 -8.69 0.15 3.42
CA GLY A 11 -7.91 0.89 4.42
C GLY A 11 -8.40 2.32 4.60
N TYR A 12 -7.64 3.07 5.40
CA TYR A 12 -7.84 4.50 5.60
C TYR A 12 -6.51 5.23 5.53
N PHE A 13 -6.54 6.49 5.13
CA PHE A 13 -5.41 7.39 5.23
C PHE A 13 -5.81 8.73 5.85
N TYR A 14 -4.84 9.39 6.45
CA TYR A 14 -4.97 10.72 7.00
C TYR A 14 -3.72 11.52 6.65
N THR A 15 -3.90 12.68 6.02
CA THR A 15 -2.80 13.60 5.74
C THR A 15 -2.60 14.53 6.92
N LEU A 16 -1.35 14.72 7.35
CA LEU A 16 -1.02 15.61 8.46
C LEU A 16 -1.39 17.07 8.12
N PRO A 17 -1.89 17.86 9.09
CA PRO A 17 -2.16 19.27 8.89
C PRO A 17 -0.83 19.98 8.64
N GLY A 18 -0.59 20.41 7.40
CA GLY A 18 0.70 20.95 6.95
C GLY A 18 1.31 20.20 5.77
N GLY A 19 0.74 19.07 5.36
CA GLY A 19 1.14 18.35 4.14
C GLY A 19 2.49 17.63 4.24
N ASN A 20 3.09 17.57 5.42
CA ASN A 20 4.41 17.00 5.68
C ASN A 20 4.40 15.48 5.95
N GLY A 21 3.27 14.81 5.73
CA GLY A 21 3.18 13.36 5.86
C GLY A 21 1.76 12.83 5.87
N SER A 22 1.66 11.51 5.94
CA SER A 22 0.38 10.80 6.05
C SER A 22 0.50 9.59 6.97
N ILE A 23 -0.58 9.29 7.65
CA ILE A 23 -0.78 8.04 8.39
C ILE A 23 -1.70 7.16 7.54
N GLU A 24 -1.30 5.92 7.29
CA GLU A 24 -2.12 4.92 6.61
C GLU A 24 -2.46 3.78 7.59
N ILE A 25 -3.74 3.40 7.64
CA ILE A 25 -4.27 2.30 8.42
C ILE A 25 -4.69 1.21 7.44
N ILE A 26 -4.05 0.05 7.54
CA ILE A 26 -4.22 -1.08 6.63
C ILE A 26 -4.29 -2.39 7.42
N SER A 27 -5.05 -3.37 6.93
CA SER A 27 -5.04 -4.71 7.50
C SER A 27 -3.75 -5.45 7.15
N TYR A 28 -3.30 -6.35 8.04
CA TYR A 28 -2.13 -7.18 7.79
C TYR A 28 -2.27 -8.00 6.48
N ASP A 29 -3.44 -8.57 6.24
CA ASP A 29 -3.68 -9.38 5.05
C ASP A 29 -3.55 -8.58 3.77
N LYS A 30 -4.04 -7.33 3.76
CA LYS A 30 -3.86 -6.44 2.59
C LYS A 30 -2.39 -6.11 2.38
N LEU A 31 -1.68 -5.71 3.45
CA LEU A 31 -0.26 -5.41 3.37
C LEU A 31 0.52 -6.57 2.73
N LEU A 32 0.24 -7.81 3.18
CA LEU A 32 0.88 -9.01 2.67
C LEU A 32 0.52 -9.28 1.19
N ARG A 33 -0.76 -9.16 0.80
CA ARG A 33 -1.22 -9.33 -0.59
C ARG A 33 -0.55 -8.31 -1.52
N ASP A 34 -0.56 -7.04 -1.13
CA ASP A 34 -0.02 -5.94 -1.93
C ASP A 34 1.51 -6.01 -2.04
N ALA A 35 2.20 -6.41 -0.96
CA ALA A 35 3.64 -6.66 -1.00
C ALA A 35 3.99 -7.80 -1.98
N LYS A 36 3.30 -8.94 -1.90
CA LYS A 36 3.51 -10.06 -2.83
C LYS A 36 3.28 -9.66 -4.29
N ARG A 37 2.17 -8.97 -4.57
CA ARG A 37 1.83 -8.50 -5.92
C ARG A 37 2.87 -7.53 -6.46
N ARG A 38 3.25 -6.51 -5.68
CA ARG A 38 4.23 -5.50 -6.12
C ARG A 38 5.61 -6.10 -6.33
N ASN A 39 6.06 -6.99 -5.46
CA ASN A 39 7.34 -7.67 -5.61
C ASN A 39 7.37 -8.52 -6.87
N ARG A 40 6.31 -9.30 -7.12
CA ARG A 40 6.19 -10.07 -8.37
C ARG A 40 6.33 -9.16 -9.60
N VAL A 41 5.53 -8.09 -9.68
CA VAL A 41 5.58 -7.15 -10.82
C VAL A 41 6.96 -6.52 -10.98
N LEU A 42 7.62 -6.15 -9.88
CA LEU A 42 8.98 -5.60 -9.90
C LEU A 42 9.98 -6.61 -10.47
N PHE A 43 10.02 -7.84 -9.93
CA PHE A 43 10.97 -8.86 -10.37
C PHE A 43 10.69 -9.37 -11.78
N ASP A 44 9.42 -9.47 -12.19
CA ASP A 44 9.04 -9.79 -13.56
C ASP A 44 9.61 -8.74 -14.54
N LYS A 45 9.47 -7.44 -14.20
CA LYS A 45 10.02 -6.33 -15.01
C LYS A 45 11.54 -6.29 -15.05
N LEU A 46 12.21 -6.71 -13.98
CA LEU A 46 13.67 -6.75 -13.90
C LEU A 46 14.25 -8.04 -14.52
N GLY A 47 13.43 -9.01 -14.91
CA GLY A 47 13.91 -10.32 -15.37
C GLY A 47 14.50 -11.19 -14.26
N LEU A 48 14.15 -10.92 -13.00
CA LEU A 48 14.66 -11.59 -11.79
C LEU A 48 13.60 -12.54 -11.17
N HIS A 49 12.77 -13.16 -12.00
CA HIS A 49 11.76 -14.11 -11.51
C HIS A 49 12.41 -15.48 -11.25
N LYS A 50 11.92 -16.19 -10.22
CA LYS A 50 12.35 -17.58 -9.98
C LYS A 50 11.83 -18.47 -11.12
N HIS A 51 12.69 -19.36 -11.61
CA HIS A 51 12.31 -20.46 -12.50
C HIS A 51 11.33 -21.41 -11.81
#